data_AF-A0A3D3BVW6-F1
#
_entry.id   AF-A0A3D3BVW6-F1
#
_cell.length_a   1.000
_cell.length_b   1.000
_cell.length_c   1.000
_cell.angle_alpha   90.00
_cell.angle_beta   90.00
_cell.angle_gamma   90.00
#
_symmetry.space_group_name_H-M   'P 1'
#
loop_
_entity.id
_entity.type
_entity.pdbx_description
1 polymer ?
#
loop_
_entity_poly.entity_id
_entity_poly.type
_entity_poly.pdbx_seq_one_letter_code
_entity_poly.pdbx_strand_id
1 'polypeptide(L)'
;IIDEQHRFGVHQRLSLRDKAAVKNLSPHQLVMTATPIPRTLAMSAYADLDCSVIAELPPGRMPVNTALVSNTRRDEVTQRIQQACASGHQAYWVCTLIEESEQLQAQAAEVTAEQLQKQLPELRIGLIHGRMKAADKQQVMQEFKAGNTQLLVATTVIEVGVDVPNASLMVIENPERLGLAQLHQLRGRIGRGSVQSHCIMLYQTPLSENGKQRLAVMRESTDGFYIAEKDLELRGPGQVLGTQQTGLMTFRVADIGRDSSMLDDVKRVSEKLSADYPDAVDPLVNRWVGERMQFVNV
;
A
#
# COMPACT_ATOMS: atom_id res chain seq x y z
N ILE A 1 16.00 -7.53 -8.87
CA ILE A 1 15.26 -6.32 -8.43
C ILE A 1 13.79 -6.71 -8.34
N ILE A 2 13.16 -6.48 -7.20
CA ILE A 2 11.75 -6.78 -6.92
C ILE A 2 11.09 -5.47 -6.52
N ASP A 3 10.00 -5.10 -7.19
CA ASP A 3 9.21 -3.90 -6.88
C ASP A 3 7.86 -4.32 -6.29
N GLU A 4 7.40 -3.64 -5.24
CA GLU A 4 6.18 -3.93 -4.49
C GLU A 4 6.09 -5.39 -4.00
N GLN A 5 7.09 -5.83 -3.22
CA GLN A 5 7.24 -7.23 -2.76
C GLN A 5 5.97 -7.88 -2.19
N HIS A 6 5.11 -7.13 -1.52
CA HIS A 6 3.86 -7.65 -0.96
C HIS A 6 2.93 -8.30 -2.00
N ARG A 7 3.16 -8.07 -3.30
CA ARG A 7 2.45 -8.70 -4.42
C ARG A 7 3.01 -10.06 -4.84
N PHE A 8 4.22 -10.41 -4.42
CA PHE A 8 4.89 -11.66 -4.80
C PHE A 8 4.77 -12.71 -3.71
N GLY A 9 4.30 -13.90 -4.09
CA GLY A 9 4.26 -15.06 -3.19
C GLY A 9 5.67 -15.53 -2.82
N VAL A 10 5.82 -16.09 -1.62
CA VAL A 10 7.09 -16.66 -1.11
C VAL A 10 7.69 -17.66 -2.13
N HIS A 11 6.86 -18.53 -2.71
CA HIS A 11 7.30 -19.53 -3.69
C HIS A 11 7.86 -18.96 -4.99
N GLN A 12 7.36 -17.81 -5.46
CA GLN A 12 7.89 -17.15 -6.65
C GLN A 12 9.30 -16.59 -6.39
N ARG A 13 9.53 -16.07 -5.18
CA ARG A 13 10.84 -15.58 -4.74
C ARG A 13 11.85 -16.73 -4.62
N LEU A 14 11.44 -17.84 -4.00
CA LEU A 14 12.25 -19.06 -3.91
C LEU A 14 12.62 -19.58 -5.30
N SER A 15 11.66 -19.68 -6.21
CA SER A 15 11.89 -20.17 -7.57
C SER A 15 12.91 -19.33 -8.35
N LEU A 16 13.00 -18.02 -8.09
CA LEU A 16 14.00 -17.15 -8.71
C LEU A 16 15.40 -17.38 -8.11
N ARG A 17 15.49 -17.64 -6.81
CA ARG A 17 16.75 -17.95 -6.13
C ARG A 17 17.26 -19.35 -6.48
N ASP A 18 16.38 -20.34 -6.50
CA ASP A 18 16.73 -21.74 -6.79
C ASP A 18 17.23 -21.92 -8.22
N LYS A 19 16.74 -21.09 -9.17
CA LYS A 19 17.30 -21.01 -10.53
C LYS A 19 18.77 -20.60 -10.55
N ALA A 20 19.22 -19.77 -9.61
CA ALA A 20 20.62 -19.33 -9.52
C ALA A 20 21.49 -20.32 -8.72
N ALA A 21 20.90 -21.10 -7.81
CA ALA A 21 21.58 -22.09 -7.00
C ALA A 21 22.30 -23.20 -7.81
N VAL A 22 21.85 -23.45 -9.05
CA VAL A 22 22.46 -24.41 -9.99
C VAL A 22 23.96 -24.13 -10.26
N LYS A 23 24.44 -22.90 -10.02
CA LYS A 23 25.82 -22.49 -10.30
C LYS A 23 26.63 -22.07 -9.05
N ASN A 24 26.19 -22.38 -7.83
CA ASN A 24 26.77 -21.80 -6.60
C ASN A 24 26.80 -20.25 -6.62
N LEU A 25 25.88 -19.62 -7.34
CA LEU A 25 25.80 -18.17 -7.47
C LEU A 25 24.58 -17.67 -6.68
N SER A 26 24.81 -16.70 -5.80
CA SER A 26 23.73 -15.97 -5.11
C SER A 26 23.56 -14.60 -5.78
N PRO A 27 22.40 -14.30 -6.39
CA PRO A 27 22.19 -13.02 -7.04
C PRO A 27 22.03 -11.91 -6.00
N HIS A 28 22.61 -10.74 -6.26
CA HIS A 28 22.30 -9.54 -5.47
C HIS A 28 20.81 -9.23 -5.55
N GLN A 29 20.19 -9.01 -4.40
CA GLN A 29 18.77 -8.70 -4.29
C GLN A 29 18.58 -7.24 -3.90
N LEU A 30 17.72 -6.56 -4.65
CA LEU A 30 17.22 -5.22 -4.34
C LEU A 30 15.71 -5.31 -4.30
N VAL A 31 15.13 -4.97 -3.16
CA VAL A 31 13.69 -4.93 -2.93
C VAL A 31 13.26 -3.48 -2.73
N MET A 32 12.21 -3.06 -3.43
CA MET A 32 11.63 -1.72 -3.33
C MET A 32 10.15 -1.84 -2.95
N THR A 33 9.68 -0.89 -2.15
CA THR A 33 8.27 -0.81 -1.71
C THR A 33 7.89 0.66 -1.54
N ALA A 34 6.71 1.04 -2.04
CA ALA A 34 6.19 2.40 -1.90
C ALA A 34 5.59 2.65 -0.51
N THR A 35 5.12 1.59 0.15
CA THR A 35 4.71 1.63 1.56
C THR A 35 5.92 1.28 2.40
N PRO A 36 6.46 2.24 3.17
CA PRO A 36 7.64 1.94 3.98
C PRO A 36 7.29 0.81 4.93
N ILE A 37 8.16 -0.18 5.01
CA ILE A 37 8.03 -1.24 6.01
C ILE A 37 8.47 -0.61 7.34
N PRO A 38 7.71 -0.77 8.44
CA PRO A 38 8.16 -0.29 9.74
C PRO A 38 9.54 -0.86 10.02
N ARG A 39 10.48 -0.02 10.45
CA ARG A 39 11.87 -0.43 10.71
C ARG A 39 11.94 -1.65 11.62
N THR A 40 11.03 -1.71 12.59
CA THR A 40 10.83 -2.84 13.49
C THR A 40 10.51 -4.15 12.77
N LEU A 41 9.62 -4.12 11.78
CA LEU A 41 9.28 -5.28 10.95
C LEU A 41 10.42 -5.63 9.97
N ALA A 42 11.11 -4.63 9.42
CA ALA A 42 12.29 -4.83 8.58
C ALA A 42 13.40 -5.56 9.35
N MET A 43 13.71 -5.13 10.57
CA MET A 43 14.76 -5.73 11.39
C MET A 43 14.39 -7.11 11.96
N SER A 44 13.11 -7.42 12.15
CA SER A 44 12.68 -8.71 12.72
C SER A 44 12.41 -9.79 11.69
N ALA A 45 11.78 -9.43 10.56
CA ALA A 45 11.37 -10.38 9.52
C ALA A 45 12.35 -10.41 8.33
N TYR A 46 13.19 -9.38 8.22
CA TYR A 46 14.16 -9.22 7.14
C TYR A 46 15.53 -8.80 7.69
N ALA A 47 15.92 -9.31 8.87
CA ALA A 47 17.19 -9.01 9.55
C ALA A 47 18.41 -9.14 8.64
N ASP A 48 18.30 -10.00 7.61
CA ASP A 48 19.34 -10.32 6.64
C ASP A 48 19.38 -9.34 5.44
N LEU A 49 18.51 -8.31 5.41
CA LEU A 49 18.47 -7.28 4.37
C LEU A 49 19.01 -5.94 4.90
N ASP A 50 19.99 -5.39 4.19
CA ASP A 50 20.39 -4.00 4.38
C ASP A 50 19.25 -3.06 3.93
N CYS A 51 18.79 -2.21 4.84
CA CYS A 51 17.69 -1.28 4.59
C CYS A 51 18.23 0.12 4.25
N SER A 52 17.82 0.65 3.09
CA SER A 52 18.03 2.05 2.72
C SER A 52 16.69 2.77 2.67
N VAL A 53 16.62 3.96 3.27
CA VAL A 53 15.41 4.76 3.37
C VAL A 53 15.56 6.05 2.58
N ILE A 54 14.61 6.31 1.68
CA ILE A 54 14.48 7.59 0.99
C ILE A 54 13.31 8.34 1.65
N ALA A 55 13.64 9.24 2.58
CA ALA A 55 12.63 9.98 3.36
C ALA A 55 12.15 11.26 2.67
N GLU A 56 12.98 11.84 1.80
CA GLU A 56 12.67 13.13 1.17
C GLU A 56 11.72 12.96 -0.02
N LEU A 57 10.75 13.87 -0.10
CA LEU A 57 9.88 13.99 -1.26
C LEU A 57 10.67 14.65 -2.40
N PRO A 58 10.41 14.28 -3.67
CA PRO A 58 10.97 15.00 -4.81
C PRO A 58 10.66 16.52 -4.73
N PRO A 59 11.59 17.39 -5.17
CA PRO A 59 11.40 18.82 -5.10
C PRO A 59 10.14 19.26 -5.88
N GLY A 60 9.38 20.22 -5.32
CA GLY A 60 8.15 20.74 -5.91
C GLY A 60 6.87 19.98 -5.55
N ARG A 61 6.97 18.91 -4.74
CA ARG A 61 5.79 18.14 -4.30
C ARG A 61 5.08 18.82 -3.12
N MET A 62 3.81 19.16 -3.31
CA MET A 62 2.95 19.70 -2.25
C MET A 62 2.26 18.57 -1.46
N PRO A 63 2.15 18.67 -0.12
CA PRO A 63 1.40 17.71 0.68
C PRO A 63 -0.06 17.62 0.26
N VAL A 64 -0.59 16.39 0.18
CA VAL A 64 -1.99 16.14 -0.16
C VAL A 64 -2.87 16.43 1.06
N ASN A 65 -3.88 17.29 0.89
CA ASN A 65 -4.84 17.57 1.95
C ASN A 65 -5.88 16.45 2.02
N THR A 66 -5.97 15.75 3.16
CA THR A 66 -6.89 14.63 3.35
C THR A 66 -8.11 15.03 4.17
N ALA A 67 -9.31 14.77 3.65
CA ALA A 67 -10.58 15.04 4.32
C ALA A 67 -11.42 13.75 4.45
N LEU A 68 -12.02 13.55 5.62
CA LEU A 68 -13.00 12.48 5.85
C LEU A 68 -14.39 13.06 5.65
N VAL A 69 -15.20 12.45 4.79
CA VAL A 69 -16.57 12.90 4.48
C VAL A 69 -17.51 11.71 4.60
N SER A 70 -18.64 11.88 5.28
CA SER A 70 -19.68 10.84 5.31
C SER A 70 -20.30 10.68 3.93
N ASN A 71 -20.58 9.45 3.51
CA ASN A 71 -21.27 9.15 2.26
C ASN A 71 -22.65 9.84 2.13
N THR A 72 -23.25 10.28 3.24
CA THR A 72 -24.46 11.12 3.22
C THR A 72 -24.26 12.48 2.53
N ARG A 73 -23.02 12.98 2.49
CA ARG A 73 -22.62 14.25 1.86
C ARG A 73 -21.96 14.02 0.49
N ARG A 74 -22.25 12.89 -0.17
CA ARG A 74 -21.70 12.52 -1.48
C ARG A 74 -21.93 13.61 -2.53
N ASP A 75 -23.10 14.24 -2.52
CA ASP A 75 -23.43 15.29 -3.51
C ASP A 75 -22.50 16.52 -3.40
N GLU A 76 -22.03 16.86 -2.20
CA GLU A 76 -21.04 17.94 -2.03
C GLU A 76 -19.68 17.56 -2.63
N VAL A 77 -19.31 16.28 -2.56
CA VAL A 77 -18.08 15.76 -3.17
C VAL A 77 -18.20 15.80 -4.70
N THR A 78 -19.35 15.39 -5.24
CA THR A 78 -19.66 15.49 -6.67
C THR A 78 -19.56 16.94 -7.16
N GLN A 79 -20.13 17.90 -6.43
CA GLN A 79 -20.04 19.32 -6.77
C GLN A 79 -18.59 19.83 -6.74
N ARG A 80 -17.78 19.35 -5.78
CA ARG A 80 -16.35 19.71 -5.71
C ARG A 80 -15.55 19.15 -6.89
N ILE A 81 -15.86 17.94 -7.36
CA ILE A 81 -15.27 17.38 -8.59
C ILE A 81 -15.63 18.25 -9.79
N GLN A 82 -16.91 18.62 -9.92
CA GLN A 82 -17.39 19.49 -11.00
C GLN A 82 -16.57 20.79 -11.09
N GLN A 83 -16.37 21.47 -9.96
CA GLN A 83 -15.59 22.71 -9.88
C GLN A 83 -14.11 22.51 -10.22
N ALA A 84 -13.50 21.42 -9.72
CA ALA A 84 -12.11 21.11 -10.00
C ALA A 84 -11.88 20.83 -11.49
N CYS A 85 -12.78 20.03 -12.10
CA CYS A 85 -12.72 19.68 -13.51
C CYS A 85 -13.06 20.86 -14.44
N ALA A 86 -13.98 21.74 -14.04
CA ALA A 86 -14.23 23.00 -14.75
C ALA A 86 -13.00 23.92 -14.77
N SER A 87 -12.11 23.80 -13.77
CA SER A 87 -10.84 24.52 -13.69
C SER A 87 -9.70 23.82 -14.45
N GLY A 88 -10.00 22.79 -15.26
CA GLY A 88 -9.02 22.06 -16.09
C GLY A 88 -8.28 20.91 -15.39
N HIS A 89 -8.62 20.61 -14.13
CA HIS A 89 -7.99 19.50 -13.40
C HIS A 89 -8.72 18.18 -13.63
N GLN A 90 -8.09 17.09 -13.19
CA GLN A 90 -8.65 15.75 -13.30
C GLN A 90 -8.83 15.11 -11.93
N ALA A 91 -9.75 14.15 -11.85
CA ALA A 91 -10.10 13.48 -10.61
C ALA A 91 -10.15 11.96 -10.77
N TYR A 92 -9.79 11.26 -9.70
CA TYR A 92 -10.00 9.82 -9.54
C TYR A 92 -11.17 9.56 -8.60
N TRP A 93 -11.98 8.56 -8.92
CA TRP A 93 -13.03 8.02 -8.07
C TRP A 93 -12.82 6.51 -7.93
N VAL A 94 -12.41 6.07 -6.74
CA VAL A 94 -12.07 4.68 -6.48
C VAL A 94 -13.20 4.01 -5.70
N CYS A 95 -13.85 3.04 -6.33
CA CYS A 95 -14.88 2.20 -5.74
C CYS A 95 -14.21 1.04 -5.02
N THR A 96 -14.37 0.93 -3.69
CA THR A 96 -13.70 -0.11 -2.89
C THR A 96 -14.70 -1.16 -2.44
N LEU A 97 -14.97 -2.14 -3.31
CA LEU A 97 -15.79 -3.29 -2.94
C LEU A 97 -14.90 -4.48 -2.60
N ILE A 98 -15.04 -4.97 -1.37
CA ILE A 98 -14.51 -6.27 -0.95
C ILE A 98 -15.58 -7.31 -1.29
N GLU A 99 -15.74 -7.58 -2.56
CA GLU A 99 -16.46 -8.77 -3.01
C GLU A 99 -15.48 -9.71 -3.68
N GLU A 100 -15.54 -11.00 -3.36
CA GLU A 100 -14.69 -12.03 -3.97
C GLU A 100 -14.96 -12.15 -5.49
N SER A 101 -16.12 -11.68 -5.94
CA SER A 101 -16.50 -11.67 -7.34
C SER A 101 -16.08 -10.39 -8.03
N GLU A 102 -15.12 -10.50 -8.95
CA GLU A 102 -14.75 -9.42 -9.89
C GLU A 102 -15.96 -8.91 -10.70
N GLN A 103 -17.00 -9.72 -10.88
CA GLN A 103 -18.23 -9.32 -11.56
C GLN A 103 -18.98 -8.23 -10.79
N LEU A 104 -19.12 -8.40 -9.48
CA LEU A 104 -19.90 -7.48 -8.65
C LEU A 104 -19.14 -6.17 -8.43
N GLN A 105 -17.80 -6.24 -8.33
CA GLN A 105 -16.95 -5.05 -8.32
C GLN A 105 -17.10 -4.23 -9.61
N ALA A 106 -17.02 -4.89 -10.78
CA ALA A 106 -17.19 -4.22 -12.07
C ALA A 106 -18.58 -3.57 -12.19
N GLN A 107 -19.64 -4.31 -11.84
CA GLN A 107 -21.01 -3.82 -11.88
C GLN A 107 -21.21 -2.58 -11.01
N ALA A 108 -20.64 -2.55 -9.80
CA ALA A 108 -20.80 -1.40 -8.93
C ALA A 108 -20.04 -0.16 -9.42
N ALA A 109 -18.88 -0.33 -10.05
CA ALA A 109 -18.17 0.79 -10.69
C ALA A 109 -18.90 1.27 -11.95
N GLU A 110 -19.50 0.37 -12.73
CA GLU A 110 -20.39 0.73 -13.85
C GLU A 110 -21.58 1.57 -13.34
N VAL A 111 -22.29 1.09 -12.30
CA VAL A 111 -23.40 1.83 -11.69
C VAL A 111 -22.95 3.21 -11.18
N THR A 112 -21.79 3.26 -10.53
CA THR A 112 -21.23 4.52 -10.02
C THR A 112 -20.87 5.47 -11.16
N ALA A 113 -20.25 4.98 -12.23
CA ALA A 113 -19.94 5.76 -13.41
C ALA A 113 -21.20 6.29 -14.11
N GLU A 114 -22.24 5.45 -14.26
CA GLU A 114 -23.53 5.88 -14.82
C GLU A 114 -24.21 6.96 -13.98
N GLN A 115 -24.20 6.81 -12.65
CA GLN A 115 -24.74 7.81 -11.73
C GLN A 115 -23.99 9.14 -11.84
N LEU A 116 -22.65 9.09 -11.82
CA LEU A 116 -21.82 10.28 -11.96
C LEU A 116 -22.02 10.92 -13.34
N GLN A 117 -22.19 10.14 -14.41
CA GLN A 117 -22.43 10.66 -15.76
C GLN A 117 -23.76 11.41 -15.85
N LYS A 118 -24.79 10.96 -15.12
CA LYS A 118 -26.07 11.66 -15.00
C LYS A 118 -25.97 12.94 -14.17
N GLN A 119 -25.16 12.92 -13.11
CA GLN A 119 -24.95 14.07 -12.22
C GLN A 119 -24.02 15.14 -12.82
N LEU A 120 -23.08 14.73 -13.67
CA LEU A 120 -22.02 15.56 -14.25
C LEU A 120 -22.04 15.46 -15.79
N PRO A 121 -23.12 15.91 -16.46
CA PRO A 121 -23.29 15.70 -17.90
C PRO A 121 -22.24 16.44 -18.76
N GLU A 122 -21.62 17.49 -18.23
CA GLU A 122 -20.56 18.24 -18.92
C GLU A 122 -19.16 17.59 -18.81
N LEU A 123 -18.98 16.58 -17.97
CA LEU A 123 -17.69 15.91 -17.80
C LEU A 123 -17.62 14.61 -18.62
N ARG A 124 -16.45 14.35 -19.20
CA ARG A 124 -16.12 13.04 -19.77
C ARG A 124 -15.63 12.14 -18.64
N ILE A 125 -16.39 11.09 -18.37
CA ILE A 125 -16.11 10.11 -17.34
C ILE A 125 -15.60 8.82 -17.99
N GLY A 126 -14.45 8.35 -17.53
CA GLY A 126 -13.88 7.06 -17.91
C GLY A 126 -14.12 6.02 -16.83
N LEU A 127 -14.18 4.76 -17.21
CA LEU A 127 -14.34 3.63 -16.33
C LEU A 127 -13.20 2.63 -16.56
N ILE A 128 -12.62 2.13 -15.47
CA ILE A 128 -11.64 1.05 -15.48
C ILE A 128 -11.97 0.01 -14.41
N HIS A 129 -12.04 -1.25 -14.80
CA HIS A 129 -12.20 -2.35 -13.85
C HIS A 129 -11.52 -3.63 -14.31
N GLY A 130 -11.31 -4.56 -13.38
CA GLY A 130 -10.61 -5.84 -13.58
C GLY A 130 -11.00 -6.61 -14.86
N ARG A 131 -12.30 -6.65 -15.17
CA ARG A 131 -12.85 -7.40 -16.32
C ARG A 131 -12.62 -6.79 -17.71
N MET A 132 -12.13 -5.57 -17.81
CA MET A 132 -11.83 -4.96 -19.13
C MET A 132 -10.63 -5.64 -19.78
N LYS A 133 -10.60 -5.69 -21.12
CA LYS A 133 -9.42 -6.17 -21.84
C LYS A 133 -8.26 -5.20 -21.60
N ALA A 134 -7.04 -5.72 -21.62
CA ALA A 134 -5.84 -4.90 -21.40
C ALA A 134 -5.72 -3.73 -22.39
N ALA A 135 -6.11 -3.95 -23.66
CA ALA A 135 -6.13 -2.89 -24.67
C ALA A 135 -7.11 -1.76 -24.33
N ASP A 136 -8.33 -2.11 -23.89
CA ASP A 136 -9.36 -1.13 -23.51
C ASP A 136 -8.90 -0.31 -22.29
N LYS A 137 -8.30 -0.98 -21.28
CA LYS A 137 -7.72 -0.30 -20.10
C LYS A 137 -6.64 0.69 -20.51
N GLN A 138 -5.74 0.29 -21.42
CA GLN A 138 -4.68 1.17 -21.92
C GLN A 138 -5.25 2.38 -22.66
N GLN A 139 -6.28 2.19 -23.48
CA GLN A 139 -6.92 3.29 -24.19
C GLN A 139 -7.55 4.29 -23.23
N VAL A 140 -8.36 3.84 -22.26
CA VAL A 140 -8.98 4.74 -21.26
C VAL A 140 -7.91 5.49 -20.46
N MET A 141 -6.82 4.81 -20.09
CA MET A 141 -5.70 5.47 -19.39
C MET A 141 -4.96 6.48 -20.27
N GLN A 142 -4.83 6.24 -21.57
CA GLN A 142 -4.23 7.21 -22.49
C GLN A 142 -5.13 8.44 -22.65
N GLU A 143 -6.44 8.25 -22.78
CA GLU A 143 -7.41 9.34 -22.85
C GLU A 143 -7.42 10.17 -21.56
N PHE A 144 -7.35 9.50 -20.41
CA PHE A 144 -7.22 10.17 -19.12
C PHE A 144 -5.88 10.91 -19.03
N LYS A 145 -4.74 10.29 -19.35
CA LYS A 145 -3.44 10.99 -19.33
C LYS A 145 -3.39 12.19 -20.27
N ALA A 146 -4.08 12.13 -21.41
CA ALA A 146 -4.18 13.22 -22.39
C ALA A 146 -5.12 14.37 -21.95
N GLY A 147 -5.85 14.22 -20.83
CA GLY A 147 -6.83 15.21 -20.37
C GLY A 147 -8.18 15.15 -21.09
N ASN A 148 -8.38 14.19 -22.00
CA ASN A 148 -9.65 14.00 -22.69
C ASN A 148 -10.73 13.51 -21.73
N THR A 149 -10.36 12.72 -20.73
CA THR A 149 -11.26 12.27 -19.65
C THR A 149 -10.97 13.06 -18.39
N GLN A 150 -11.97 13.70 -17.79
CA GLN A 150 -11.78 14.55 -16.60
C GLN A 150 -11.94 13.76 -15.29
N LEU A 151 -12.79 12.74 -15.28
CA LEU A 151 -13.04 11.90 -14.10
C LEU A 151 -12.83 10.43 -14.45
N LEU A 152 -12.02 9.72 -13.68
CA LEU A 152 -11.79 8.28 -13.87
C LEU A 152 -12.36 7.49 -12.69
N VAL A 153 -13.34 6.62 -12.97
CA VAL A 153 -13.91 5.68 -12.01
C VAL A 153 -13.16 4.34 -12.09
N ALA A 154 -12.70 3.80 -10.95
CA ALA A 154 -11.91 2.56 -10.91
C ALA A 154 -12.24 1.64 -9.73
N THR A 155 -12.15 0.31 -9.91
CA THR A 155 -12.50 -0.67 -8.84
C THR A 155 -11.37 -1.06 -7.89
N THR A 156 -10.10 -0.75 -8.16
CA THR A 156 -8.98 -1.11 -7.24
C THR A 156 -7.70 -0.27 -7.41
N VAL A 157 -6.81 -0.39 -6.42
CA VAL A 157 -5.47 0.25 -6.32
C VAL A 157 -4.47 -0.22 -7.38
N ILE A 158 -4.68 -1.41 -7.96
CA ILE A 158 -3.67 -2.09 -8.78
C ILE A 158 -3.62 -1.52 -10.21
N GLU A 159 -4.70 -0.90 -10.68
CA GLU A 159 -4.87 -0.52 -12.09
C GLU A 159 -4.47 0.94 -12.38
N VAL A 160 -4.34 1.78 -11.35
CA VAL A 160 -3.91 3.19 -11.48
C VAL A 160 -2.39 3.32 -11.39
N GLY A 161 -1.68 2.48 -12.15
CA GLY A 161 -0.21 2.48 -12.22
C GLY A 161 0.38 3.71 -12.93
N VAL A 162 -0.46 4.52 -13.58
CA VAL A 162 -0.02 5.64 -14.41
C VAL A 162 -0.09 6.94 -13.62
N ASP A 163 1.03 7.65 -13.62
CA ASP A 163 1.15 9.01 -13.11
C ASP A 163 0.46 10.02 -14.04
N VAL A 164 -0.50 10.78 -13.50
CA VAL A 164 -1.17 11.88 -14.19
C VAL A 164 -0.96 13.16 -13.37
N PRO A 165 0.00 14.02 -13.72
CA PRO A 165 0.34 15.22 -12.94
C PRO A 165 -0.81 16.21 -12.75
N ASN A 166 -1.76 16.22 -13.69
CA ASN A 166 -2.94 17.08 -13.67
C ASN A 166 -4.09 16.56 -12.78
N ALA A 167 -3.96 15.33 -12.25
CA ALA A 167 -4.93 14.78 -11.32
C ALA A 167 -4.69 15.34 -9.91
N SER A 168 -5.54 16.29 -9.51
CA SER A 168 -5.43 16.99 -8.22
C SER A 168 -6.45 16.51 -7.18
N LEU A 169 -7.41 15.67 -7.56
CA LEU A 169 -8.46 15.18 -6.67
C LEU A 169 -8.55 13.65 -6.69
N MET A 170 -8.59 13.04 -5.51
CA MET A 170 -8.79 11.61 -5.31
C MET A 170 -9.98 11.41 -4.39
N VAL A 171 -10.99 10.68 -4.84
CA VAL A 171 -12.12 10.24 -4.01
C VAL A 171 -11.99 8.74 -3.82
N ILE A 172 -11.99 8.30 -2.56
CA ILE A 172 -11.97 6.88 -2.19
C ILE A 172 -13.29 6.59 -1.50
N GLU A 173 -14.14 5.78 -2.13
CA GLU A 173 -15.36 5.28 -1.52
C GLU A 173 -15.06 4.16 -0.53
N ASN A 174 -15.86 4.06 0.53
CA ASN A 174 -15.75 3.01 1.54
C ASN A 174 -14.32 2.76 2.05
N PRO A 175 -13.51 3.80 2.33
CA PRO A 175 -12.10 3.67 2.69
C PRO A 175 -11.90 2.85 3.96
N GLU A 176 -12.91 2.72 4.83
CA GLU A 176 -12.91 1.85 6.01
C GLU A 176 -12.64 0.36 5.70
N ARG A 177 -12.85 -0.03 4.44
CA ARG A 177 -12.62 -1.39 3.93
C ARG A 177 -11.17 -1.63 3.52
N LEU A 178 -10.40 -0.58 3.20
CA LEU A 178 -9.05 -0.69 2.67
C LEU A 178 -7.96 -0.59 3.73
N GLY A 179 -6.89 -1.38 3.55
CA GLY A 179 -5.58 -1.30 4.24
C GLY A 179 -5.06 0.13 4.43
N LEU A 180 -4.41 0.48 5.54
CA LEU A 180 -3.68 1.76 5.64
C LEU A 180 -2.64 1.88 4.53
N ALA A 181 -1.90 0.79 4.26
CA ALA A 181 -0.99 0.68 3.12
C ALA A 181 -1.67 0.96 1.77
N GLN A 182 -2.87 0.41 1.53
CA GLN A 182 -3.62 0.61 0.29
C GLN A 182 -4.13 2.06 0.16
N LEU A 183 -4.65 2.64 1.25
CA LEU A 183 -5.08 4.04 1.31
C LEU A 183 -3.89 4.99 1.06
N HIS A 184 -2.73 4.69 1.62
CA HIS A 184 -1.49 5.42 1.39
C HIS A 184 -1.06 5.37 -0.07
N GLN A 185 -1.08 4.19 -0.69
CA GLN A 185 -0.76 4.01 -2.10
C GLN A 185 -1.71 4.80 -3.00
N LEU A 186 -3.02 4.76 -2.73
CA LEU A 186 -4.02 5.54 -3.47
C LEU A 186 -3.78 7.04 -3.34
N ARG A 187 -3.59 7.54 -2.10
CA ARG A 187 -3.27 8.96 -1.86
C ARG A 187 -2.01 9.39 -2.59
N GLY A 188 -1.00 8.51 -2.69
CA GLY A 188 0.26 8.77 -3.39
C GLY A 188 0.14 8.84 -4.93
N ARG A 189 -1.01 8.52 -5.51
CA ARG A 189 -1.28 8.66 -6.96
C ARG A 189 -1.59 10.10 -7.39
N ILE A 190 -1.92 10.97 -6.44
CA ILE A 190 -2.14 12.41 -6.67
C ILE A 190 -1.04 13.24 -6.01
N GLY A 191 -1.04 14.55 -6.27
CA GLY A 191 -0.04 15.47 -5.70
C GLY A 191 1.35 15.23 -6.26
N ARG A 192 1.45 15.07 -7.58
CA ARG A 192 2.73 14.93 -8.31
C ARG A 192 3.09 16.16 -9.13
N GLY A 193 2.16 17.10 -9.30
CA GLY A 193 2.41 18.45 -9.82
C GLY A 193 2.56 19.49 -8.70
N SER A 194 2.69 20.76 -9.09
CA SER A 194 2.74 21.93 -8.20
C SER A 194 1.37 22.34 -7.65
N VAL A 195 0.30 21.70 -8.10
CA VAL A 195 -1.08 22.00 -7.70
C VAL A 195 -1.40 21.34 -6.36
N GLN A 196 -2.01 22.11 -5.46
CA GLN A 196 -2.51 21.61 -4.18
C GLN A 196 -3.55 20.50 -4.40
N SER A 197 -3.20 19.28 -4.03
CA SER A 197 -4.04 18.10 -4.25
C SER A 197 -4.85 17.74 -3.01
N HIS A 198 -6.01 17.13 -3.23
CA HIS A 198 -6.97 16.78 -2.19
C HIS A 198 -7.36 15.30 -2.29
N CYS A 199 -7.34 14.60 -1.15
CA CYS A 199 -7.81 13.23 -1.02
C CYS A 199 -9.05 13.20 -0.13
N ILE A 200 -10.20 12.84 -0.69
CA ILE A 200 -11.48 12.74 0.00
C ILE A 200 -11.76 11.27 0.27
N MET A 201 -11.94 10.93 1.54
CA MET A 201 -12.26 9.60 2.02
C MET A 201 -13.74 9.55 2.38
N LEU A 202 -14.55 8.96 1.50
CA LEU A 202 -16.01 8.92 1.59
C LEU A 202 -16.45 7.69 2.38
N TYR A 203 -16.58 7.84 3.70
CA TYR A 203 -16.84 6.73 4.62
C TYR A 203 -18.32 6.46 4.83
N GLN A 204 -18.66 5.20 5.04
CA GLN A 204 -20.01 4.77 5.39
C GLN A 204 -20.15 4.58 6.91
N THR A 205 -21.25 5.08 7.49
CA THR A 205 -21.61 4.81 8.88
C THR A 205 -22.49 3.56 9.00
N PRO A 206 -22.38 2.78 10.09
CA PRO A 206 -21.50 2.96 11.23
C PRO A 206 -20.05 2.47 10.98
N LEU A 207 -19.07 3.17 11.54
CA LEU A 207 -17.66 2.76 11.52
C LEU A 207 -17.31 1.92 12.76
N SER A 208 -16.55 0.85 12.57
CA SER A 208 -15.88 0.15 13.67
C SER A 208 -14.79 1.03 14.31
N GLU A 209 -14.41 0.74 15.55
CA GLU A 209 -13.32 1.48 16.22
C GLU A 209 -12.00 1.40 15.43
N ASN A 210 -11.65 0.21 14.91
CA ASN A 210 -10.51 0.06 14.01
C ASN A 210 -10.65 0.89 12.73
N GLY A 211 -11.85 0.94 12.14
CA GLY A 211 -12.12 1.77 10.97
C GLY A 211 -11.91 3.26 11.26
N LYS A 212 -12.42 3.74 12.39
CA LYS A 212 -12.22 5.14 12.84
C LYS A 212 -10.75 5.46 13.04
N GLN A 213 -10.00 4.61 13.75
CA GLN A 213 -8.57 4.81 14.01
C GLN A 213 -7.77 4.86 12.70
N ARG A 214 -8.04 3.95 11.75
CA ARG A 214 -7.34 3.94 10.45
C ARG A 214 -7.60 5.20 9.64
N LEU A 215 -8.86 5.63 9.55
CA LEU A 215 -9.19 6.86 8.83
C LEU A 215 -8.60 8.10 9.52
N ALA A 216 -8.52 8.11 10.86
CA ALA A 216 -7.88 9.18 11.62
C ALA A 216 -6.38 9.26 11.31
N VAL A 217 -5.66 8.13 11.35
CA VAL A 217 -4.22 8.06 11.00
C VAL A 217 -3.94 8.63 9.61
N MET A 218 -4.78 8.30 8.61
CA MET A 218 -4.64 8.83 7.26
C MET A 218 -4.87 10.34 7.13
N ARG A 219 -5.67 10.92 8.03
CA ARG A 219 -5.95 12.36 8.08
C ARG A 219 -4.85 13.11 8.84
N GLU A 220 -4.31 12.52 9.89
CA GLU A 220 -3.33 13.15 10.79
C GLU A 220 -1.95 13.33 10.13
N SER A 221 -1.53 12.39 9.30
CA SER A 221 -0.17 12.39 8.76
C SER A 221 -0.10 12.04 7.28
N THR A 222 0.80 12.70 6.57
CA THR A 222 1.21 12.33 5.21
C THR A 222 2.44 11.43 5.16
N ASP A 223 3.11 11.23 6.30
CA ASP A 223 4.34 10.44 6.39
C ASP A 223 4.02 8.94 6.28
N GLY A 224 4.62 8.29 5.28
CA GLY A 224 4.47 6.87 5.05
C GLY A 224 4.96 6.04 6.23
N PHE A 225 6.04 6.45 6.91
CA PHE A 225 6.63 5.69 8.03
C PHE A 225 5.69 5.63 9.22
N TYR A 226 5.16 6.79 9.61
CA TYR A 226 4.13 6.89 10.64
C TYR A 226 2.92 6.01 10.32
N ILE A 227 2.43 6.08 9.08
CA ILE A 227 1.27 5.28 8.66
C ILE A 227 1.56 3.79 8.71
N ALA A 228 2.75 3.37 8.31
CA ALA A 228 3.16 1.98 8.35
C ALA A 228 3.30 1.44 9.78
N GLU A 229 3.86 2.24 10.69
CA GLU A 229 3.97 1.88 12.11
C GLU A 229 2.59 1.72 12.73
N LYS A 230 1.66 2.66 12.45
CA LYS A 230 0.26 2.55 12.88
C LYS A 230 -0.46 1.37 12.24
N ASP A 231 -0.17 1.02 10.98
CA ASP A 231 -0.73 -0.20 10.35
C ASP A 231 -0.26 -1.47 11.06
N LEU A 232 1.00 -1.51 11.50
CA LEU A 232 1.54 -2.63 12.29
C LEU A 232 0.91 -2.71 13.68
N GLU A 233 0.79 -1.58 14.38
CA GLU A 233 0.11 -1.52 15.70
C GLU A 233 -1.34 -2.01 15.60
N LEU A 234 -2.09 -1.56 14.59
CA LEU A 234 -3.51 -1.86 14.43
C LEU A 234 -3.79 -3.29 13.94
N ARG A 235 -2.90 -3.87 13.12
CA ARG A 235 -3.03 -5.27 12.66
C ARG A 235 -2.42 -6.28 13.63
N GLY A 236 -1.50 -5.83 14.48
CA GLY A 236 -0.62 -6.69 15.24
C GLY A 236 0.49 -7.32 14.37
N PRO A 237 1.63 -7.69 14.98
CA PRO A 237 2.82 -8.16 14.25
C PRO A 237 2.62 -9.45 13.44
N GLY A 238 1.57 -10.25 13.73
CA GLY A 238 1.33 -11.54 13.09
C GLY A 238 0.67 -11.52 11.70
N GLN A 239 0.07 -10.41 11.25
CA GLN A 239 -0.72 -10.37 9.99
C GLN A 239 -0.05 -9.66 8.81
N VAL A 240 0.94 -8.78 9.02
CA VAL A 240 1.52 -7.94 7.94
C VAL A 240 2.31 -8.75 6.90
N LEU A 241 2.76 -9.95 7.24
CA LEU A 241 3.59 -10.80 6.38
C LEU A 241 2.76 -11.73 5.45
N GLY A 242 1.44 -11.54 5.41
CA GLY A 242 0.52 -12.33 4.57
C GLY A 242 0.05 -13.61 5.26
N THR A 243 -1.24 -13.94 5.07
CA THR A 243 -1.92 -15.22 5.38
C THR A 243 -1.31 -16.03 6.51
N GLN A 244 -1.91 -16.03 7.72
CA GLN A 244 -1.61 -16.94 8.86
C GLN A 244 -0.40 -17.82 8.57
N GLN A 245 0.79 -17.22 8.57
CA GLN A 245 1.97 -17.97 8.17
C GLN A 245 2.17 -18.92 9.34
N THR A 246 1.84 -20.19 9.09
CA THR A 246 2.09 -21.34 9.95
C THR A 246 3.58 -21.55 10.26
N GLY A 247 4.43 -20.53 10.02
CA GLY A 247 5.87 -20.53 10.23
C GLY A 247 6.44 -19.22 10.78
N LEU A 248 5.65 -18.17 11.07
CA LEU A 248 6.21 -17.00 11.75
C LEU A 248 6.54 -17.35 13.20
N MET A 249 7.80 -17.16 13.55
CA MET A 249 8.30 -17.30 14.91
C MET A 249 7.52 -16.35 15.82
N THR A 250 6.51 -16.89 16.52
CA THR A 250 5.93 -16.20 17.66
C THR A 250 7.01 -16.15 18.72
N PHE A 251 7.63 -14.98 18.88
CA PHE A 251 8.61 -14.77 19.94
C PHE A 251 7.94 -15.07 21.28
N ARG A 252 8.54 -15.99 22.04
CA ARG A 252 7.98 -16.43 23.33
C ARG A 252 8.12 -15.38 24.43
N VAL A 253 9.05 -14.44 24.25
CA VAL A 253 9.48 -13.46 25.27
C VAL A 253 9.58 -12.05 24.69
N ALA A 254 10.18 -11.94 23.50
CA ALA A 254 10.36 -10.65 22.83
C ALA A 254 9.06 -10.19 22.15
N ASP A 255 8.79 -8.89 22.22
CA ASP A 255 7.76 -8.24 21.43
C ASP A 255 8.45 -7.17 20.58
N ILE A 256 8.40 -7.33 19.26
CA ILE A 256 9.13 -6.47 18.31
C ILE A 256 8.72 -5.00 18.41
N GLY A 257 7.45 -4.72 18.75
CA GLY A 257 6.96 -3.36 18.93
C GLY A 257 7.50 -2.76 20.23
N ARG A 258 7.31 -3.48 21.35
CA ARG A 258 7.75 -3.06 22.69
C ARG A 258 9.28 -2.91 22.77
N ASP A 259 10.01 -3.86 22.22
CA ASP A 259 11.46 -4.01 22.37
C ASP A 259 12.25 -3.37 21.22
N SER A 260 11.58 -2.57 20.39
CA SER A 260 12.15 -1.92 19.20
C SER A 260 13.45 -1.15 19.45
N SER A 261 13.55 -0.47 20.59
CA SER A 261 14.76 0.28 20.99
C SER A 261 16.00 -0.60 21.18
N MET A 262 15.83 -1.89 21.43
CA MET A 262 16.94 -2.83 21.66
C MET A 262 17.44 -3.47 20.36
N LEU A 263 16.76 -3.26 19.22
CA LEU A 263 17.06 -3.99 17.98
C LEU A 263 18.46 -3.68 17.42
N ASP A 264 18.92 -2.43 17.52
CA ASP A 264 20.27 -2.06 17.07
C ASP A 264 21.37 -2.71 17.95
N ASP A 265 21.10 -2.87 19.25
CA ASP A 265 22.00 -3.57 20.17
C ASP A 265 22.01 -5.08 19.90
N VAL A 266 20.85 -5.67 19.59
CA VAL A 266 20.74 -7.09 19.21
C VAL A 266 21.60 -7.39 17.98
N LYS A 267 21.56 -6.55 16.93
CA LYS A 267 22.40 -6.73 15.73
C LYS A 267 23.89 -6.73 16.10
N ARG A 268 24.33 -5.72 16.87
CA ARG A 268 25.72 -5.59 17.30
C ARG A 268 26.20 -6.77 18.14
N VAL A 269 25.35 -7.25 19.04
CA VAL A 269 25.66 -8.43 19.88
C VAL A 269 25.69 -9.70 19.05
N SER A 270 24.80 -9.85 18.07
CA SER A 270 24.77 -11.00 17.15
C SER A 270 26.05 -11.10 16.31
N GLU A 271 26.50 -9.97 15.73
CA GLU A 271 27.75 -9.89 14.97
C GLU A 271 28.96 -10.25 15.86
N LYS A 272 29.01 -9.71 17.08
CA LYS A 272 30.05 -10.02 18.05
C LYS A 272 30.03 -11.49 18.46
N LEU A 273 28.86 -12.06 18.71
CA LEU A 273 28.72 -13.46 19.13
C LEU A 273 29.13 -14.42 18.00
N SER A 274 28.85 -14.05 16.75
CA SER A 274 29.29 -14.80 15.56
C SER A 274 30.80 -14.75 15.35
N ALA A 275 31.43 -13.60 15.64
CA ALA A 275 32.87 -13.41 15.48
C ALA A 275 33.69 -14.03 16.63
N ASP A 276 33.28 -13.79 17.88
CA ASP A 276 34.06 -14.12 19.08
C ASP A 276 33.71 -15.51 19.64
N TYR A 277 32.49 -16.01 19.39
CA TYR A 277 31.97 -17.27 19.97
C TYR A 277 31.19 -18.12 18.95
N PRO A 278 31.79 -18.51 17.82
CA PRO A 278 31.10 -19.23 16.74
C PRO A 278 30.46 -20.55 17.21
N ASP A 279 31.12 -21.28 18.12
CA ASP A 279 30.63 -22.56 18.65
C ASP A 279 29.33 -22.44 19.47
N ALA A 280 29.02 -21.23 19.96
CA ALA A 280 27.81 -20.96 20.74
C ALA A 280 26.58 -20.61 19.86
N VAL A 281 26.80 -20.26 18.58
CA VAL A 281 25.75 -19.79 17.67
C VAL A 281 24.74 -20.91 17.38
N ASP A 282 25.21 -22.03 16.83
CA ASP A 282 24.33 -23.14 16.42
C ASP A 282 23.49 -23.71 17.57
N PRO A 283 24.04 -23.95 18.78
CA PRO A 283 23.24 -24.37 19.93
C PRO A 283 22.15 -23.36 20.34
N LEU A 284 22.44 -22.05 20.27
CA LEU A 284 21.46 -21.01 20.60
C LEU A 284 20.35 -20.94 19.56
N VAL A 285 20.69 -20.98 18.27
CA VAL A 285 19.72 -21.00 17.18
C VAL A 285 18.83 -22.26 17.29
N ASN A 286 19.42 -23.44 17.49
CA ASN A 286 18.67 -24.67 17.64
C ASN A 286 17.74 -24.66 18.86
N ARG A 287 18.19 -24.07 19.98
CA ARG A 287 17.37 -23.98 21.21
C ARG A 287 16.14 -23.09 21.05
N TRP A 288 16.29 -21.94 20.37
CA TRP A 288 15.24 -20.91 20.32
C TRP A 288 14.40 -20.96 19.05
N VAL A 289 14.98 -21.40 17.92
CA VAL A 289 14.35 -21.46 16.59
C VAL A 289 13.96 -22.90 16.22
N GLY A 290 14.80 -23.89 16.55
CA GLY A 290 14.60 -25.29 16.19
C GLY A 290 14.59 -25.54 14.68
N GLU A 291 13.87 -26.58 14.21
CA GLU A 291 13.76 -26.95 12.78
C GLU A 291 13.01 -25.91 11.90
N ARG A 292 12.51 -24.81 12.47
CA ARG A 292 11.79 -23.74 11.74
C ARG A 292 12.71 -22.85 10.89
N MET A 293 14.03 -23.09 10.91
CA MET A 293 15.05 -22.36 10.14
C MET A 293 14.87 -22.39 8.62
N GLN A 294 14.12 -23.36 8.06
CA GLN A 294 13.89 -23.42 6.61
C GLN A 294 13.15 -22.20 6.04
N PHE A 295 12.52 -21.38 6.88
CA PHE A 295 11.79 -20.18 6.45
C PHE A 295 12.51 -18.86 6.73
N VAL A 296 13.62 -18.86 7.46
CA VAL A 296 14.36 -17.64 7.84
C VAL A 296 15.38 -17.27 6.76
N ASN A 297 16.04 -18.24 6.14
CA ASN A 297 16.89 -18.02 4.98
C ASN A 297 16.07 -17.82 3.69
N VAL A 298 15.02 -17.00 3.68
CA VAL A 298 14.10 -16.76 2.53
C VAL A 298 14.03 -15.30 2.14
#